data_AF-A0A6A9UY54-F1
#
_entry.id   AF-A0A6A9UY54-F1
#
_cell.length_a   1.000
_cell.length_b   1.000
_cell.length_c   1.000
_cell.angle_alpha   90.00
_cell.angle_beta   90.00
_cell.angle_gamma   90.00
#
_symmetry.space_group_name_H-M   'P 1'
#
loop_
_entity.id
_entity.type
_entity.pdbx_description
1 polymer ?
#
loop_
_entity_poly.entity_id
_entity_poly.type
_entity_poly.pdbx_seq_one_letter_code
_entity_poly.pdbx_strand_id
1 'polypeptide(L)'
;MTTTTAVPATARQPRTLVAARVLAGLVGAVQLAGAIFFLGLAREEAVWIGPLVDVPVVALTLTTIALKLVFALAPGIRPARRITVGLLAVALGVVLTVVKVAVYDEAAGGVFLAVDAVVVALLLLARRER
;
A
#
# COMPACT_ATOMS: atom_id res chain seq x y z
N MET A 1 48.09 17.66 13.90
CA MET A 1 46.72 18.21 14.02
C MET A 1 45.81 17.29 13.22
N THR A 2 45.05 16.43 13.90
CA THR A 2 44.32 15.32 13.26
C THR A 2 42.85 15.73 13.17
N THR A 3 42.38 16.01 11.97
CA THR A 3 41.00 16.42 11.72
C THR A 3 40.13 15.17 11.69
N THR A 4 39.48 14.85 12.81
CA THR A 4 38.48 13.78 12.86
C THR A 4 37.21 14.28 12.16
N THR A 5 37.00 13.89 10.91
CA THR A 5 35.73 14.10 10.20
C THR A 5 34.66 13.27 10.88
N ALA A 6 33.74 13.94 11.59
CA ALA A 6 32.54 13.29 12.12
C ALA A 6 31.72 12.76 10.93
N VAL A 7 31.73 11.45 10.73
CA VAL A 7 30.82 10.78 9.79
C VAL A 7 29.41 11.00 10.33
N PRO A 8 28.49 11.64 9.57
CA PRO A 8 27.12 11.81 10.03
C PRO A 8 26.52 10.43 10.29
N ALA A 9 26.14 10.17 11.53
CA ALA A 9 25.43 8.95 11.91
C ALA A 9 24.12 8.93 11.11
N THR A 10 24.01 8.02 10.14
CA THR A 10 22.78 7.82 9.38
C THR A 10 21.68 7.48 10.38
N ALA A 11 20.78 8.43 10.65
CA ALA A 11 19.66 8.21 11.57
C ALA A 11 18.87 6.99 11.08
N ARG A 12 18.92 5.91 11.88
CA ARG A 12 18.32 4.62 11.53
C ARG A 12 16.80 4.82 11.41
N GLN A 13 16.19 4.30 10.35
CA GLN A 13 14.73 4.42 10.20
C GLN A 13 14.02 3.75 11.39
N PRO A 14 12.89 4.31 11.87
CA PRO A 14 12.10 3.71 12.93
C PRO A 14 11.65 2.30 12.52
N ARG A 15 11.74 1.32 13.44
CA ARG A 15 11.35 -0.07 13.16
C ARG A 15 9.88 -0.19 12.75
N THR A 16 9.02 0.65 13.32
CA THR A 16 7.60 0.80 12.99
C THR A 16 7.37 1.15 11.51
N LEU A 17 8.15 2.09 10.97
CA LEU A 17 8.09 2.47 9.56
C LEU A 17 8.57 1.34 8.64
N VAL A 18 9.60 0.59 9.04
CA VAL A 18 10.06 -0.57 8.27
C VAL A 18 8.99 -1.67 8.25
N ALA A 19 8.38 -1.98 9.40
CA ALA A 19 7.29 -2.94 9.49
C ALA A 19 6.10 -2.54 8.59
N ALA A 20 5.68 -1.27 8.65
CA ALA A 20 4.61 -0.75 7.79
C ALA A 20 4.94 -0.94 6.30
N ARG A 21 6.18 -0.66 5.89
CA ARG A 21 6.65 -0.82 4.50
C ARG A 21 6.63 -2.27 4.05
N VAL A 22 7.09 -3.19 4.89
CA VAL A 22 7.09 -4.62 4.56
C VAL A 22 5.66 -5.13 4.39
N LEU A 23 4.76 -4.82 5.33
CA LEU A 23 3.35 -5.22 5.24
C LEU A 23 2.68 -4.64 3.98
N ALA A 24 2.82 -3.35 3.73
CA ALA A 24 2.25 -2.72 2.54
C ALA A 24 2.85 -3.29 1.25
N GLY A 25 4.15 -3.59 1.24
CA GLY A 25 4.81 -4.23 0.10
C GLY A 25 4.29 -5.63 -0.18
N LEU A 26 4.12 -6.46 0.86
CA LEU A 26 3.55 -7.81 0.75
C LEU A 26 2.11 -7.75 0.24
N VAL A 27 1.28 -6.89 0.81
CA VAL A 27 -0.11 -6.70 0.35
C VAL A 27 -0.14 -6.22 -1.10
N GLY A 28 0.67 -5.22 -1.44
CA GLY A 28 0.76 -4.71 -2.81
C GLY A 28 1.20 -5.79 -3.80
N ALA A 29 2.15 -6.65 -3.43
CA ALA A 29 2.60 -7.76 -4.26
C ALA A 29 1.52 -8.83 -4.46
N VAL A 30 0.82 -9.22 -3.40
CA VAL A 30 -0.31 -10.17 -3.48
C VAL A 30 -1.43 -9.60 -4.34
N GLN A 31 -1.79 -8.33 -4.14
CA GLN A 31 -2.81 -7.65 -4.96
C GLN A 31 -2.38 -7.53 -6.43
N LEU A 32 -1.10 -7.26 -6.70
CA LEU A 32 -0.57 -7.25 -8.06
C LEU A 32 -0.65 -8.63 -8.71
N ALA A 33 -0.29 -9.69 -7.99
CA ALA A 33 -0.41 -11.06 -8.49
C ALA A 33 -1.87 -11.41 -8.81
N GLY A 34 -2.80 -11.05 -7.91
CA GLY A 34 -4.24 -11.21 -8.17
C GLY A 34 -4.73 -10.40 -9.37
N ALA A 35 -4.30 -9.14 -9.51
CA ALA A 35 -4.64 -8.30 -10.64
C ALA A 35 -4.13 -8.89 -11.97
N ILE A 36 -2.88 -9.37 -12.01
CA ILE A 36 -2.32 -10.04 -13.20
C ILE A 36 -3.12 -11.31 -13.53
N PHE A 37 -3.45 -12.11 -12.52
CA PHE A 37 -4.21 -13.34 -12.68
C PHE A 37 -5.58 -13.06 -13.30
N PHE A 38 -6.40 -12.19 -12.70
CA PHE A 38 -7.76 -11.92 -13.17
C PHE A 38 -7.85 -11.04 -14.42
N LEU A 39 -6.85 -10.19 -14.69
CA LEU A 39 -6.85 -9.36 -15.92
C LEU A 39 -6.28 -10.09 -17.13
N GLY A 40 -5.34 -11.01 -16.92
CA GLY A 40 -4.59 -11.65 -18.01
C GLY A 40 -4.87 -13.14 -18.19
N LEU A 41 -4.90 -13.91 -17.09
CA LEU A 41 -4.86 -15.38 -17.14
C LEU A 41 -6.23 -16.02 -16.99
N ALA A 42 -7.01 -15.55 -16.03
CA ALA A 42 -8.31 -16.12 -15.63
C ALA A 42 -9.42 -15.07 -15.77
N ARG A 43 -9.44 -14.36 -16.90
CA ARG A 43 -10.41 -13.28 -17.14
C ARG A 43 -11.86 -13.74 -17.08
N GLU A 44 -12.13 -14.97 -17.52
CA GLU A 44 -13.46 -15.57 -17.50
C GLU A 44 -13.95 -15.93 -16.09
N GLU A 45 -13.03 -16.08 -15.13
CA GLU A 45 -13.37 -16.33 -13.72
C GLU A 45 -13.70 -15.03 -12.95
N ALA A 46 -13.37 -13.88 -13.53
CA ALA A 46 -13.63 -12.59 -12.90
C ALA A 46 -15.08 -12.15 -13.13
N VAL A 47 -15.70 -11.60 -12.08
CA VAL A 47 -17.04 -11.02 -12.16
C VAL A 47 -16.94 -9.63 -12.79
N TRP A 48 -17.58 -9.46 -13.95
CA TRP A 48 -17.65 -8.19 -14.68
C TRP A 48 -19.09 -7.69 -14.71
N ILE A 49 -19.30 -6.42 -14.34
CA ILE A 49 -20.64 -5.80 -14.33
C ILE A 49 -20.87 -4.99 -15.62
N GLY A 50 -19.81 -4.36 -16.13
CA GLY A 50 -19.83 -3.56 -17.33
C GLY A 50 -18.73 -2.49 -17.32
N PRO A 51 -18.30 -2.00 -18.49
CA PRO A 51 -17.13 -1.12 -18.62
C PRO A 51 -17.20 0.17 -17.79
N LEU A 52 -18.40 0.72 -17.58
CA LEU A 52 -18.59 1.95 -16.79
C LEU A 52 -18.28 1.76 -15.30
N VAL A 53 -18.40 0.55 -14.79
CA VAL A 53 -18.09 0.20 -13.39
C VAL A 53 -16.69 -0.41 -13.30
N ASP A 54 -16.39 -1.35 -14.20
CA ASP A 54 -15.17 -2.15 -14.10
C ASP A 54 -13.90 -1.35 -14.40
N VAL A 55 -13.91 -0.48 -15.41
CA VAL A 55 -12.74 0.33 -15.78
C VAL A 55 -12.27 1.23 -14.64
N PRO A 56 -13.13 2.07 -14.01
CA PRO A 56 -12.70 2.90 -12.89
C PRO A 56 -12.28 2.06 -11.67
N VAL A 57 -12.94 0.93 -11.39
CA VAL A 57 -12.56 0.04 -10.28
C VAL A 57 -11.20 -0.60 -10.51
N VAL A 58 -10.91 -1.05 -11.73
CA VAL A 58 -9.59 -1.60 -12.11
C VAL A 58 -8.53 -0.50 -12.03
N ALA A 59 -8.79 0.70 -12.56
CA ALA A 59 -7.85 1.82 -12.47
C ALA A 59 -7.54 2.20 -11.01
N LEU A 60 -8.57 2.23 -10.16
CA LEU A 60 -8.41 2.46 -8.72
C LEU A 60 -7.59 1.34 -8.06
N THR A 61 -7.88 0.09 -8.41
CA THR A 61 -7.14 -1.10 -7.94
C THR A 61 -5.66 -0.99 -8.28
N LEU A 62 -5.32 -0.76 -9.55
CA LEU A 62 -3.93 -0.62 -9.99
C LEU A 62 -3.24 0.58 -9.33
N THR A 63 -3.96 1.69 -9.12
CA THR A 63 -3.43 2.86 -8.42
C THR A 63 -3.10 2.55 -6.95
N THR A 64 -4.00 1.86 -6.24
CA THR A 64 -3.75 1.46 -4.84
C THR A 64 -2.54 0.53 -4.72
N ILE A 65 -2.42 -0.45 -5.63
CA ILE A 65 -1.28 -1.37 -5.70
C ILE A 65 0.01 -0.58 -5.92
N ALA A 66 0.03 0.32 -6.91
CA ALA A 66 1.19 1.14 -7.22
C ALA A 66 1.61 2.00 -6.02
N LEU A 67 0.66 2.63 -5.32
CA LEU A 67 0.96 3.43 -4.13
C LEU A 67 1.54 2.58 -2.98
N LYS A 68 1.01 1.38 -2.74
CA LYS A 68 1.54 0.44 -1.73
C LYS A 68 2.97 0.02 -2.06
N LEU A 69 3.25 -0.30 -3.33
CA LEU A 69 4.58 -0.68 -3.80
C LEU A 69 5.58 0.50 -3.78
N VAL A 70 5.15 1.70 -4.19
CA VAL A 70 5.97 2.92 -4.10
C VAL A 70 6.30 3.22 -2.63
N PHE A 71 5.30 3.16 -1.75
CA PHE A 71 5.51 3.35 -0.32
C PHE A 71 6.53 2.35 0.25
N ALA A 72 6.44 1.07 -0.15
CA ALA A 72 7.32 0.02 0.32
C ALA A 72 8.75 0.15 -0.23
N LEU A 73 8.90 0.34 -1.55
CA LEU A 73 10.14 0.10 -2.28
C LEU A 73 10.84 1.36 -2.78
N ALA A 74 10.12 2.47 -3.01
CA ALA A 74 10.71 3.61 -3.71
C ALA A 74 11.93 4.16 -2.95
N PRO A 75 13.12 4.23 -3.58
CA PRO A 75 14.32 4.75 -2.95
C PRO A 75 14.24 6.27 -2.77
N GLY A 76 14.99 6.83 -1.82
CA GLY A 76 15.18 8.27 -1.70
C GLY A 76 13.98 9.11 -1.22
N ILE A 77 12.79 8.53 -1.02
CA ILE A 77 11.66 9.29 -0.45
C ILE A 77 11.96 9.68 0.99
N ARG A 78 11.98 10.99 1.26
CA ARG A 78 12.13 11.56 2.61
C ARG A 78 11.11 10.92 3.55
N PRO A 79 11.48 10.62 4.80
CA PRO A 79 10.60 9.91 5.70
C PRO A 79 9.20 10.55 5.85
N ALA A 80 9.07 11.88 5.84
CA ALA A 80 7.77 12.57 5.99
C ALA A 80 6.83 12.32 4.80
N ARG A 81 7.35 12.49 3.57
CA ARG A 81 6.62 12.18 2.35
C ARG A 81 6.23 10.70 2.29
N ARG A 82 7.09 9.80 2.76
CA ARG A 82 6.79 8.36 2.80
C ARG A 82 5.58 8.06 3.69
N ILE A 83 5.47 8.67 4.87
CA ILE A 83 4.30 8.51 5.74
C ILE A 83 3.04 9.00 5.02
N THR A 84 3.10 10.18 4.38
CA THR A 84 1.96 10.71 3.61
C THR A 84 1.52 9.75 2.50
N VAL A 85 2.46 9.21 1.71
CA VAL A 85 2.15 8.23 0.66
C VAL A 85 1.55 6.95 1.25
N GLY A 86 2.06 6.46 2.38
CA GLY A 86 1.50 5.28 3.06
C GLY A 86 0.08 5.51 3.55
N LEU A 87 -0.21 6.68 4.13
CA LEU A 87 -1.56 7.05 4.56
C LEU A 87 -2.52 7.20 3.37
N LEU A 88 -2.06 7.79 2.26
CA LEU A 88 -2.84 7.89 1.02
C LEU A 88 -3.12 6.51 0.42
N ALA A 89 -2.13 5.61 0.42
CA ALA A 89 -2.27 4.25 -0.07
C ALA A 89 -3.34 3.48 0.72
N VAL A 90 -3.35 3.62 2.05
CA VAL A 90 -4.38 3.02 2.91
C VAL A 90 -5.75 3.68 2.69
N ALA A 91 -5.83 5.01 2.70
CA ALA A 91 -7.11 5.70 2.50
C ALA A 91 -7.78 5.28 1.18
N LEU A 92 -7.00 5.21 0.10
CA LEU A 92 -7.48 4.76 -1.19
C LEU A 92 -7.82 3.26 -1.19
N GLY A 93 -7.04 2.44 -0.47
CA GLY A 93 -7.32 1.02 -0.25
C GLY A 93 -8.66 0.78 0.44
N VAL A 94 -8.96 1.53 1.50
CA VAL A 94 -10.25 1.48 2.21
C VAL A 94 -11.40 1.84 1.28
N VAL A 95 -11.28 2.95 0.52
CA VAL A 95 -12.30 3.35 -0.46
C VAL A 95 -12.53 2.25 -1.49
N LEU A 96 -11.45 1.69 -2.04
CA LEU A 96 -11.54 0.59 -2.98
C LEU A 96 -12.24 -0.61 -2.37
N THR A 97 -11.88 -1.02 -1.15
CA THR A 97 -12.49 -2.18 -0.50
C THR A 97 -13.98 -1.96 -0.24
N VAL A 98 -14.39 -0.78 0.21
CA VAL A 98 -15.81 -0.46 0.40
C VAL A 98 -16.57 -0.58 -0.93
N VAL A 99 -16.01 -0.04 -2.01
CA VAL A 99 -16.59 -0.17 -3.36
C VAL A 99 -16.67 -1.64 -3.77
N LYS A 100 -15.58 -2.41 -3.63
CA LYS A 100 -15.52 -3.81 -4.04
C LYS A 100 -16.49 -4.70 -3.27
N VAL A 101 -16.63 -4.49 -1.96
CA VAL A 101 -17.61 -5.21 -1.13
C VAL A 101 -19.03 -4.86 -1.55
N ALA A 102 -19.33 -3.57 -1.75
CA ALA A 102 -20.68 -3.13 -2.11
C ALA A 102 -21.09 -3.55 -3.53
N VAL A 103 -20.15 -3.60 -4.46
CA VAL A 103 -20.43 -3.80 -5.89
C VAL A 103 -20.24 -5.26 -6.32
N TYR A 104 -19.23 -5.96 -5.80
CA TYR A 104 -18.84 -7.31 -6.22
C TYR A 104 -19.01 -8.38 -5.13
N ASP A 105 -19.56 -8.04 -3.97
CA ASP A 105 -19.74 -8.95 -2.81
C ASP A 105 -18.46 -9.69 -2.39
N GLU A 106 -17.33 -8.98 -2.49
CA GLU A 106 -16.02 -9.61 -2.31
C GLU A 106 -15.66 -9.77 -0.82
N ALA A 107 -15.96 -10.94 -0.26
CA ALA A 107 -15.73 -11.27 1.15
C ALA A 107 -14.27 -11.11 1.62
N ALA A 108 -13.29 -11.22 0.70
CA ALA A 108 -11.88 -11.01 0.99
C ALA A 108 -11.56 -9.56 1.44
N GLY A 109 -12.47 -8.61 1.21
CA GLY A 109 -12.31 -7.21 1.60
C GLY A 109 -12.01 -7.01 3.10
N GLY A 110 -12.61 -7.81 3.98
CA GLY A 110 -12.41 -7.68 5.42
C GLY A 110 -10.94 -7.85 5.86
N VAL A 111 -10.22 -8.78 5.24
CA VAL A 111 -8.81 -9.04 5.56
C VAL A 111 -7.94 -7.85 5.15
N PHE A 112 -8.17 -7.28 3.96
CA PHE A 112 -7.41 -6.11 3.51
C PHE A 112 -7.64 -4.88 4.38
N LEU A 113 -8.87 -4.66 4.86
CA LEU A 113 -9.17 -3.57 5.81
C LEU A 113 -8.44 -3.76 7.14
N ALA A 114 -8.40 -4.99 7.67
CA ALA A 114 -7.68 -5.28 8.90
C ALA A 114 -6.18 -4.97 8.76
N VAL A 115 -5.57 -5.39 7.65
CA VAL A 115 -4.15 -5.10 7.39
C VAL A 115 -3.92 -3.60 7.20
N ASP A 116 -4.78 -2.91 6.47
CA ASP A 116 -4.69 -1.46 6.25
C ASP A 116 -4.80 -0.69 7.59
N ALA A 117 -5.65 -1.14 8.52
CA ALA A 117 -5.73 -0.58 9.88
C ALA A 117 -4.41 -0.77 10.67
N VAL A 118 -3.78 -1.94 10.57
CA VAL A 118 -2.46 -2.19 11.18
C VAL A 118 -1.39 -1.28 10.56
N VAL A 119 -1.39 -1.11 9.24
CA VAL A 119 -0.45 -0.19 8.56
C VAL A 119 -0.66 1.24 9.03
N VAL A 120 -1.90 1.71 9.19
CA VAL A 120 -2.20 3.04 9.74
C VAL A 120 -1.67 3.19 11.16
N ALA A 121 -1.92 2.22 12.05
CA ALA A 121 -1.42 2.25 13.42
C ALA A 121 0.11 2.38 13.45
N LEU A 122 0.82 1.57 12.65
CA LEU A 122 2.28 1.63 12.54
C LEU A 122 2.78 2.97 11.98
N LEU A 123 2.09 3.55 10.99
CA LEU A 123 2.43 4.85 10.42
C LEU A 123 2.23 5.99 11.43
N LEU A 124 1.17 5.95 12.23
CA LEU A 124 0.91 6.92 13.28
C LEU A 124 1.93 6.82 14.41
N LEU A 125 2.33 5.62 14.81
CA LEU A 125 3.42 5.40 15.76
C LEU A 125 4.76 5.92 15.21
N ALA A 126 5.09 5.58 13.97
CA ALA A 126 6.30 6.07 13.30
C ALA A 126 6.35 7.60 13.16
N ARG A 127 5.20 8.28 13.16
CA ARG A 127 5.11 9.74 13.14
C ARG A 127 5.40 10.35 14.51
N ARG A 128 5.08 9.64 15.61
CA ARG A 128 5.37 10.08 16.99
C ARG A 128 6.83 9.84 17.39
N GLU A 129 7.50 8.88 16.77
CA GLU A 129 8.91 8.55 17.00
C GLU A 129 9.91 9.49 16.30
N ARG A 130 9.42 10.59 15.70
CA ARG A 130 10.24 11.62 15.05
C ARG A 130 10.15 12.94 15.77
#